data_AF-A0A5N7MUF9-F1
#
_entry.id   AF-A0A5N7MUF9-F1
#
_cell.length_a   1.000
_cell.length_b   1.000
_cell.length_c   1.000
_cell.angle_alpha   90.00
_cell.angle_beta   90.00
_cell.angle_gamma   90.00
#
_symmetry.space_group_name_H-M   'P 1'
#
loop_
_entity.id
_entity.type
_entity.pdbx_description
1 polymer ?
#
loop_
_entity_poly.entity_id
_entity_poly.type
_entity_poly.pdbx_seq_one_letter_code
_entity_poly.pdbx_strand_id
1 'polypeptide(L)'
;MHISLRRLATEADPDALTAQRLKRVESILRKLQRNTQMSLCRMQDIGGCRAVVRTVADVYKIRESYRRSRIKHHLANEKDYIQQPKISGYRGIHLVYKYNSDRTETYNNQQIELQIRSAIQHYWATAVETVGTFLDQSLKSSEGSEEWLRFFSYTSSLFAHKEGTPPLANAPNKSDLIVAIRAMADQLRVRDTLTVYRNTLMITEDHEYRRAHYFLLLLEPEAGRLEVRSYRSSEITRAAEEYLEVESELTKKPGAQAVLVSVEHLDSLRRAFPNYFLDTESFLGELDDVLG
;
A
#
# COMPACT_ATOMS: atom_id res chain seq x y z
N MET A 1 13.83 4.02 13.02
CA MET A 1 12.42 4.33 12.67
C MET A 1 11.52 3.08 12.61
N HIS A 2 11.96 1.95 12.03
CA HIS A 2 11.15 0.71 12.02
C HIS A 2 10.87 0.13 13.41
N ILE A 3 11.93 0.01 14.22
CA ILE A 3 11.86 -0.58 15.57
C ILE A 3 10.90 0.22 16.46
N SER A 4 10.92 1.55 16.34
CA SER A 4 9.97 2.42 17.04
C SER A 4 8.54 2.29 16.51
N LEU A 5 8.36 2.06 15.20
CA LEU A 5 7.03 1.89 14.61
C LEU A 5 6.38 0.61 15.12
N ARG A 6 7.12 -0.50 15.08
CA ARG A 6 6.63 -1.80 15.56
C ARG A 6 6.14 -1.69 17.00
N ARG A 7 6.98 -1.18 17.90
CA ARG A 7 6.62 -1.03 19.31
C ARG A 7 5.33 -0.20 19.48
N LEU A 8 5.27 0.96 18.84
CA LEU A 8 4.10 1.85 18.95
C LEU A 8 2.84 1.25 18.31
N ALA A 9 3.00 0.49 17.22
CA ALA A 9 1.90 -0.18 16.55
C ALA A 9 1.35 -1.32 17.41
N THR A 10 2.20 -2.18 17.96
CA THR A 10 1.81 -3.27 18.87
C THR A 10 1.21 -2.76 20.18
N GLU A 11 1.68 -1.62 20.70
CA GLU A 11 1.07 -0.95 21.86
C GLU A 11 -0.35 -0.43 21.57
N ALA A 12 -0.61 0.01 20.34
CA ALA A 12 -1.94 0.46 19.93
C ALA A 12 -2.88 -0.70 19.58
N ASP A 13 -2.35 -1.74 18.94
CA ASP A 13 -3.06 -2.92 18.46
C ASP A 13 -2.11 -4.14 18.44
N PRO A 14 -2.32 -5.16 19.28
CA PRO A 14 -1.45 -6.34 19.34
C PRO A 14 -1.31 -7.08 18.01
N ASP A 15 -2.33 -7.02 17.15
CA ASP A 15 -2.36 -7.67 15.83
C ASP A 15 -1.87 -6.75 14.70
N ALA A 16 -1.32 -5.58 15.06
CA ALA A 16 -0.83 -4.60 14.12
C ALA A 16 0.19 -5.20 13.16
N LEU A 17 0.05 -4.83 11.89
CA LEU A 17 0.95 -5.25 10.84
C LEU A 17 1.85 -4.10 10.44
N THR A 18 3.15 -4.27 10.65
CA THR A 18 4.16 -3.31 10.22
C THR A 18 5.00 -3.87 9.08
N ALA A 19 5.26 -3.05 8.07
CA ALA A 19 6.09 -3.43 6.95
C ALA A 19 6.94 -2.28 6.46
N GLN A 20 8.06 -2.62 5.83
CA GLN A 20 8.91 -1.66 5.14
C GLN A 20 8.99 -1.99 3.67
N ARG A 21 9.09 -0.94 2.85
CA ARG A 21 9.21 -1.05 1.40
C ARG A 21 10.16 0.00 0.87
N LEU A 22 11.05 -0.40 -0.02
CA LEU A 22 11.80 0.55 -0.85
C LEU A 22 10.90 1.03 -2.00
N LYS A 23 10.88 2.34 -2.27
CA LYS A 23 10.07 2.86 -3.37
C LYS A 23 10.67 2.45 -4.72
N ARG A 24 9.81 1.97 -5.60
CA ARG A 24 10.16 1.57 -6.97
C ARG A 24 10.75 2.73 -7.76
N VAL A 25 11.79 2.47 -8.54
CA VAL A 25 12.44 3.47 -9.40
C VAL A 25 11.45 4.02 -10.42
N GLU A 26 10.59 3.20 -11.01
CA GLU A 26 9.58 3.69 -11.96
C GLU A 26 8.57 4.65 -11.31
N SER A 27 8.20 4.40 -10.04
CA SER A 27 7.36 5.32 -9.25
C SER A 27 8.10 6.61 -8.88
N ILE A 28 9.42 6.54 -8.67
CA ILE A 28 10.29 7.70 -8.46
C ILE A 28 10.32 8.54 -9.75
N LEU A 29 10.60 7.91 -10.90
CA LEU A 29 10.68 8.57 -12.21
C LEU A 29 9.35 9.24 -12.58
N ARG A 30 8.22 8.53 -12.50
CA ARG A 30 6.89 9.12 -12.77
C ARG A 30 6.59 10.32 -11.86
N LYS A 31 7.01 10.27 -10.60
CA LYS A 31 6.81 11.37 -9.64
C LYS A 31 7.68 12.59 -9.96
N LEU A 32 8.93 12.38 -10.37
CA LEU A 32 9.83 13.43 -10.85
C LEU A 32 9.32 14.05 -12.15
N GLN A 33 8.82 13.24 -13.09
CA GLN A 33 8.22 13.74 -14.33
C GLN A 33 6.98 14.59 -14.08
N ARG A 34 6.10 14.17 -13.15
CA ARG A 34 4.90 14.96 -12.76
C ARG A 34 5.23 16.23 -11.97
N ASN A 35 6.36 16.25 -11.25
CA ASN A 35 6.80 17.39 -10.44
C ASN A 35 8.20 17.82 -10.86
N THR A 36 8.30 18.58 -11.94
CA THR A 36 9.58 18.98 -12.57
C THR A 36 10.52 19.80 -11.68
N GLN A 37 10.02 20.40 -10.57
CA GLN A 37 10.84 21.10 -9.58
C GLN A 37 11.35 20.19 -8.42
N MET A 38 10.96 18.92 -8.39
CA MET A 38 11.34 17.97 -7.35
C MET A 38 12.71 17.35 -7.67
N SER A 39 13.62 17.34 -6.70
CA SER A 39 14.88 16.58 -6.79
C SER A 39 14.78 15.27 -6.00
N LEU A 40 15.55 14.25 -6.40
CA LEU A 40 15.57 12.95 -5.71
C LEU A 40 15.89 13.11 -4.21
N CYS A 41 16.84 14.00 -3.86
CA CYS A 41 17.20 14.29 -2.47
C CYS A 41 16.07 14.94 -1.65
N ARG A 42 15.04 15.50 -2.30
CA ARG A 42 13.84 16.09 -1.67
C ARG A 42 12.63 15.14 -1.72
N MET A 43 12.81 13.92 -2.22
CA MET A 43 11.73 12.95 -2.35
C MET A 43 11.40 12.35 -0.99
N GLN A 44 10.15 12.58 -0.56
CA GLN A 44 9.67 12.27 0.78
C GLN A 44 9.53 10.77 1.09
N ASP A 45 9.58 9.91 0.05
CA ASP A 45 9.13 8.52 0.11
C ASP A 45 10.13 7.52 -0.48
N ILE A 46 11.44 7.79 -0.51
CA ILE A 46 12.45 6.81 -0.97
C ILE A 46 12.39 5.53 -0.13
N GLY A 47 12.30 5.68 1.19
CA GLY A 47 11.99 4.62 2.14
C GLY A 47 10.61 4.85 2.76
N GLY A 48 9.76 3.82 2.71
CA GLY A 48 8.41 3.86 3.29
C GLY A 48 8.23 2.83 4.40
N CYS A 49 7.65 3.25 5.52
CA CYS A 49 7.13 2.35 6.54
C CYS A 49 5.61 2.40 6.52
N ARG A 50 4.97 1.25 6.73
CA ARG A 50 3.52 1.14 6.85
C ARG A 50 3.16 0.47 8.16
N ALA A 51 2.15 1.00 8.84
CA ALA A 51 1.44 0.33 9.91
C ALA A 51 -0.03 0.19 9.52
N VAL A 52 -0.54 -1.03 9.59
CA VAL A 52 -1.96 -1.35 9.44
C VAL A 52 -2.46 -1.83 10.79
N VAL A 53 -3.49 -1.17 11.30
CA VAL A 53 -4.12 -1.47 12.59
C VAL A 53 -5.61 -1.70 12.41
N ARG A 54 -6.27 -2.32 13.39
CA ARG A 54 -7.66 -2.73 13.28
C ARG A 54 -8.63 -1.56 13.13
N THR A 55 -8.45 -0.46 13.87
CA THR A 55 -9.42 0.64 13.91
C THR A 55 -8.81 2.01 13.60
N VAL A 56 -9.64 2.94 13.14
CA VAL A 56 -9.26 4.35 12.97
C VAL A 56 -8.81 4.98 14.30
N ALA A 57 -9.39 4.59 15.43
CA ALA A 57 -8.95 5.06 16.74
C ALA A 57 -7.49 4.69 17.00
N ASP A 58 -7.09 3.46 16.66
CA ASP A 58 -5.71 2.99 16.81
C ASP A 58 -4.75 3.72 15.85
N VAL A 59 -5.21 4.08 14.65
CA VAL A 59 -4.45 4.95 13.72
C VAL A 59 -4.08 6.27 14.40
N TYR A 60 -5.05 6.93 15.04
CA TYR A 60 -4.81 8.18 15.76
C TYR A 60 -3.95 8.00 17.02
N LYS A 61 -4.06 6.86 17.74
CA LYS A 61 -3.16 6.56 18.86
C LYS A 61 -1.69 6.50 18.42
N ILE A 62 -1.40 5.85 17.29
CA ILE A 62 -0.04 5.79 16.73
C ILE A 62 0.43 7.19 16.34
N ARG A 63 -0.40 7.95 15.61
CA ARG A 63 -0.09 9.34 15.22
C ARG A 63 0.28 10.20 16.43
N GLU A 64 -0.55 10.20 17.47
CA GLU A 64 -0.32 11.02 18.66
C GLU A 64 0.91 10.56 19.44
N SER A 65 1.18 9.25 19.48
CA SER A 65 2.41 8.72 20.06
C SER A 65 3.65 9.22 19.33
N TYR A 66 3.60 9.28 17.99
CA TYR A 66 4.68 9.83 17.17
C TYR A 66 4.86 11.34 17.34
N ARG A 67 3.78 12.09 17.55
CA ARG A 67 3.83 13.53 17.87
C ARG A 67 4.43 13.83 19.24
N ARG A 68 4.12 13.00 20.24
CA ARG A 68 4.61 13.14 21.62
C ARG A 68 6.01 12.56 21.83
N SER A 69 6.43 11.63 20.98
CA SER A 69 7.71 10.96 21.10
C SER A 69 8.87 11.93 20.90
N ARG A 70 9.86 11.88 21.80
CA ARG A 70 11.14 12.60 21.68
C ARG A 70 12.09 11.89 20.71
N ILE A 71 11.59 11.44 19.56
CA ILE A 71 12.42 10.84 18.53
C ILE A 71 13.39 11.90 17.98
N LYS A 72 14.64 11.50 17.70
CA LYS A 72 15.65 12.40 17.11
C LYS A 72 15.29 12.86 15.70
N HIS A 73 14.36 12.16 15.04
CA HIS A 73 13.89 12.47 13.70
C HIS A 73 12.91 13.63 13.74
N HIS A 74 13.04 14.56 12.79
CA HIS A 74 12.20 15.76 12.74
C HIS A 74 10.98 15.53 11.85
N LEU A 75 9.78 15.81 12.35
CA LEU A 75 8.57 15.79 11.54
C LEU A 75 8.63 16.95 10.53
N ALA A 76 8.63 16.62 9.24
CA ALA A 76 8.73 17.58 8.15
C ALA A 76 7.38 17.87 7.49
N ASN A 77 6.49 16.88 7.44
CA ASN A 77 5.15 17.04 6.87
C ASN A 77 4.18 16.06 7.50
N GLU A 78 2.91 16.44 7.54
CA GLU A 78 1.82 15.60 8.01
C GLU A 78 0.59 15.82 7.12
N LYS A 79 -0.05 14.72 6.71
CA LYS A 79 -1.30 14.76 5.96
C LYS A 79 -2.28 13.75 6.54
N ASP A 80 -3.46 14.25 6.88
CA ASP A 80 -4.57 13.45 7.39
C ASP A 80 -5.59 13.23 6.27
N TYR A 81 -5.41 12.14 5.51
CA TYR A 81 -6.36 11.75 4.47
C TYR A 81 -7.58 11.01 5.03
N ILE A 82 -7.70 10.84 6.35
CA ILE A 82 -8.92 10.31 6.96
C ILE A 82 -9.94 11.42 7.10
N GLN A 83 -9.51 12.60 7.59
CA GLN A 83 -10.36 13.79 7.68
C GLN A 83 -10.55 14.48 6.32
N GLN A 84 -9.49 14.51 5.50
CA GLN A 84 -9.51 15.15 4.17
C GLN A 84 -9.10 14.13 3.09
N PRO A 85 -9.98 13.17 2.75
CA PRO A 85 -9.68 12.14 1.76
C PRO A 85 -9.38 12.74 0.38
N LYS A 86 -8.56 12.03 -0.42
CA LYS A 86 -8.34 12.43 -1.82
C LYS A 86 -9.61 12.19 -2.63
N ILE A 87 -9.79 12.91 -3.74
CA ILE A 87 -10.90 12.73 -4.69
C ILE A 87 -11.04 11.27 -5.15
N SER A 88 -9.91 10.55 -5.26
CA SER A 88 -9.88 9.13 -5.60
C SER A 88 -10.50 8.21 -4.54
N GLY A 89 -10.87 8.71 -3.36
CA GLY A 89 -11.29 7.91 -2.20
C GLY A 89 -10.13 7.47 -1.30
N TYR A 90 -8.88 7.87 -1.57
CA TYR A 90 -7.75 7.44 -0.76
C TYR A 90 -7.80 7.99 0.67
N ARG A 91 -7.55 7.12 1.65
CA ARG A 91 -7.56 7.40 3.10
C ARG A 91 -6.31 6.85 3.82
N GLY A 92 -5.96 7.48 4.93
CA GLY A 92 -4.84 7.12 5.80
C GLY A 92 -4.06 8.34 6.30
N ILE A 93 -3.19 8.14 7.29
CA ILE A 93 -2.34 9.21 7.82
C ILE A 93 -0.94 9.06 7.27
N HIS A 94 -0.40 10.15 6.71
CA HIS A 94 0.97 10.22 6.20
C HIS A 94 1.79 11.16 7.07
N LEU A 95 2.84 10.63 7.69
CA LEU A 95 3.83 11.39 8.45
C LEU A 95 5.17 11.31 7.73
N VAL A 96 5.76 12.44 7.38
CA VAL A 96 7.08 12.48 6.73
C VAL A 96 8.09 12.97 7.75
N TYR A 97 9.08 12.13 8.04
CA TYR A 97 10.17 12.44 8.96
C TYR A 97 11.48 12.62 8.22
N LYS A 98 12.26 13.61 8.62
CA LYS A 98 13.68 13.71 8.27
C LYS A 98 14.49 12.85 9.23
N TYR A 99 15.21 11.90 8.68
CA TYR A 99 16.17 11.10 9.42
C TYR A 99 17.28 11.99 9.99
N ASN A 100 17.65 11.70 11.22
CA ASN A 100 18.71 12.40 11.93
C ASN A 100 19.35 11.42 12.93
N SER A 101 20.67 11.32 12.90
CA SER A 101 21.49 10.44 13.71
C SER A 101 22.83 11.11 14.01
N ASP A 102 23.24 11.08 15.27
CA ASP A 102 24.56 11.57 15.70
C ASP A 102 25.68 10.56 15.38
N ARG A 103 25.34 9.34 14.96
CA ARG A 103 26.30 8.25 14.70
C ARG A 103 26.60 8.02 13.22
N THR A 104 25.67 8.40 12.35
CA THR A 104 25.72 8.10 10.92
C THR A 104 25.19 9.28 10.13
N GLU A 105 26.07 10.24 9.86
CA GLU A 105 25.70 11.49 9.18
C GLU A 105 25.29 11.29 7.72
N THR A 106 25.77 10.23 7.08
CA THR A 106 25.54 9.91 5.66
C THR A 106 24.06 9.91 5.26
N TYR A 107 23.18 9.55 6.19
CA TYR A 107 21.73 9.45 5.94
C TYR A 107 20.93 10.62 6.53
N ASN A 108 21.59 11.59 7.17
CA ASN A 108 20.90 12.73 7.77
C ASN A 108 20.18 13.56 6.70
N ASN A 109 19.03 14.12 7.08
CA ASN A 109 18.09 14.86 6.22
C ASN A 109 17.35 14.05 5.16
N GLN A 110 17.67 12.76 4.97
CA GLN A 110 16.86 11.89 4.11
C GLN A 110 15.45 11.75 4.69
N GLN A 111 14.45 11.68 3.82
CA GLN A 111 13.05 11.64 4.22
C GLN A 111 12.51 10.22 4.19
N ILE A 112 11.79 9.85 5.25
CA ILE A 112 11.09 8.57 5.38
C ILE A 112 9.61 8.89 5.58
N GLU A 113 8.78 8.26 4.76
CA GLU A 113 7.32 8.34 4.88
C GLU A 113 6.80 7.21 5.77
N LEU A 114 6.01 7.57 6.76
CA LEU A 114 5.22 6.65 7.57
C LEU A 114 3.76 6.76 7.17
N GLN A 115 3.21 5.65 6.68
CA GLN A 115 1.79 5.50 6.37
C GLN A 115 1.10 4.69 7.46
N ILE A 116 0.04 5.24 8.05
CA ILE A 116 -0.76 4.55 9.08
C ILE A 116 -2.18 4.42 8.54
N ARG A 117 -2.73 3.20 8.53
CA ARG A 117 -4.07 2.90 7.99
C ARG A 117 -4.84 1.98 8.92
N SER A 118 -6.16 2.09 8.90
CA SER A 118 -7.01 1.03 9.43
C SER A 118 -6.99 -0.18 8.49
N ALA A 119 -7.52 -1.32 8.96
CA ALA A 119 -7.67 -2.53 8.16
C ALA A 119 -8.51 -2.26 6.90
N ILE A 120 -9.68 -1.64 7.04
CA ILE A 120 -10.60 -1.34 5.93
C ILE A 120 -9.94 -0.41 4.90
N GLN A 121 -9.23 0.63 5.36
CA GLN A 121 -8.48 1.53 4.46
C GLN A 121 -7.36 0.81 3.70
N HIS A 122 -6.71 -0.16 4.33
CA HIS A 122 -5.69 -1.00 3.70
C HIS A 122 -6.31 -1.97 2.68
N TYR A 123 -7.44 -2.60 2.97
CA TYR A 123 -8.16 -3.47 2.04
C TYR A 123 -8.65 -2.71 0.81
N TRP A 124 -9.25 -1.54 1.00
CA TRP A 124 -9.67 -0.68 -0.11
C TRP A 124 -8.49 -0.29 -1.00
N ALA A 125 -7.38 0.17 -0.41
CA ALA A 125 -6.21 0.56 -1.19
C ALA A 125 -5.57 -0.63 -1.92
N THR A 126 -5.60 -1.82 -1.32
CA THR A 126 -5.17 -3.06 -1.95
C THR A 126 -5.99 -3.36 -3.19
N ALA A 127 -7.33 -3.33 -3.09
CA ALA A 127 -8.21 -3.59 -4.22
C ALA A 127 -8.00 -2.59 -5.37
N VAL A 128 -7.83 -1.30 -5.06
CA VAL A 128 -7.48 -0.26 -6.05
C VAL A 128 -6.15 -0.57 -6.73
N GLU A 129 -5.11 -0.95 -5.97
CA GLU A 129 -3.79 -1.29 -6.52
C GLU A 129 -3.84 -2.57 -7.39
N THR A 130 -4.62 -3.59 -6.98
CA THR A 130 -4.85 -4.82 -7.75
C THR A 130 -5.56 -4.51 -9.07
N VAL A 131 -6.69 -3.81 -9.04
CA VAL A 131 -7.41 -3.45 -10.26
C VAL A 131 -6.56 -2.56 -11.15
N GLY A 132 -5.84 -1.57 -10.61
CA GLY A 132 -4.94 -0.72 -11.38
C GLY A 132 -3.84 -1.51 -12.10
N THR A 133 -3.29 -2.54 -11.46
CA THR A 133 -2.26 -3.40 -12.06
C THR A 133 -2.77 -4.15 -13.30
N PHE A 134 -4.04 -4.59 -13.30
CA PHE A 134 -4.66 -5.25 -14.46
C PHE A 134 -5.24 -4.26 -15.48
N LEU A 135 -5.79 -3.13 -15.04
CA LEU A 135 -6.31 -2.11 -15.95
C LEU A 135 -5.18 -1.44 -16.76
N ASP A 136 -3.99 -1.29 -16.19
CA ASP A 136 -2.79 -0.87 -16.93
C ASP A 136 -2.42 -1.85 -18.06
N GLN A 137 -2.88 -3.11 -18.01
CA GLN A 137 -2.74 -4.09 -19.10
C GLN A 137 -3.83 -3.93 -20.15
N SER A 138 -5.07 -3.65 -19.73
CA SER A 138 -6.20 -3.43 -20.63
C SER A 138 -6.24 -2.02 -21.24
N LEU A 139 -5.35 -1.11 -20.82
CA LEU A 139 -5.25 0.30 -21.23
C LEU A 139 -4.91 0.56 -22.72
N LYS A 140 -5.14 -0.44 -23.58
CA LYS A 140 -5.39 -0.24 -25.03
C LYS A 140 -6.88 -0.03 -25.35
N SER A 141 -7.79 -0.15 -24.40
CA SER A 141 -9.20 0.22 -24.54
C SER A 141 -9.60 1.25 -23.48
N SER A 142 -9.96 2.45 -23.90
CA SER A 142 -10.37 3.59 -23.08
C SER A 142 -11.71 3.43 -22.35
N GLU A 143 -12.26 2.22 -22.26
CA GLU A 143 -13.56 1.91 -21.68
C GLU A 143 -13.37 1.19 -20.33
N GLY A 144 -13.91 1.74 -19.23
CA GLY A 144 -13.96 1.10 -17.91
C GLY A 144 -13.14 1.75 -16.80
N SER A 145 -12.15 2.59 -17.10
CA SER A 145 -11.29 3.20 -16.06
C SER A 145 -12.05 4.20 -15.19
N GLU A 146 -12.97 4.98 -15.76
CA GLU A 146 -13.77 5.96 -15.02
C GLU A 146 -14.81 5.29 -14.11
N GLU A 147 -15.44 4.21 -14.57
CA GLU A 147 -16.41 3.45 -13.78
C GLU A 147 -15.75 2.78 -12.58
N TRP A 148 -14.57 2.18 -12.75
CA TRP A 148 -13.78 1.64 -11.64
C TRP A 148 -13.35 2.73 -10.65
N LEU A 149 -12.88 3.88 -11.14
CA LEU A 149 -12.52 5.00 -10.27
C LEU A 149 -13.72 5.52 -9.47
N ARG A 150 -14.90 5.62 -10.11
CA ARG A 150 -16.14 6.02 -9.44
C ARG A 150 -16.58 4.98 -8.41
N PHE A 151 -16.55 3.69 -8.78
CA PHE A 151 -16.84 2.58 -7.86
C PHE A 151 -15.94 2.64 -6.62
N PHE A 152 -14.64 2.81 -6.79
CA PHE A 152 -13.71 2.91 -5.67
C PHE A 152 -13.91 4.18 -4.82
N SER A 153 -14.19 5.32 -5.46
CA SER A 153 -14.52 6.56 -4.76
C SER A 153 -15.77 6.42 -3.88
N TYR A 154 -16.80 5.74 -4.39
CA TYR A 154 -18.06 5.52 -3.67
C TYR A 154 -17.91 4.50 -2.54
N THR A 155 -17.24 3.37 -2.80
CA THR A 155 -16.95 2.36 -1.76
C THR A 155 -16.11 2.95 -0.63
N SER A 156 -15.14 3.83 -0.91
CA SER A 156 -14.40 4.56 0.12
C SER A 156 -15.31 5.43 1.00
N SER A 157 -16.31 6.10 0.41
CA SER A 157 -17.28 6.90 1.18
C SER A 157 -18.21 6.03 2.00
N LEU A 158 -18.62 4.87 1.48
CA LEU A 158 -19.43 3.91 2.23
C LEU A 158 -18.65 3.30 3.41
N PHE A 159 -17.38 2.93 3.21
CA PHE A 159 -16.48 2.52 4.29
C PHE A 159 -16.25 3.62 5.32
N ALA A 160 -16.18 4.89 4.89
CA ALA A 160 -16.09 6.01 5.82
C ALA A 160 -17.28 6.04 6.80
N HIS A 161 -18.50 5.77 6.31
CA HIS A 161 -19.69 5.66 7.17
C HIS A 161 -19.57 4.52 8.18
N LYS A 162 -19.00 3.37 7.80
CA LYS A 162 -18.74 2.25 8.72
C LYS A 162 -17.68 2.61 9.77
N GLU A 163 -16.64 3.34 9.38
CA GLU A 163 -15.57 3.79 10.27
C GLU A 163 -15.91 5.03 11.11
N GLY A 164 -17.08 5.65 10.91
CA GLY A 164 -17.45 6.89 11.58
C GLY A 164 -16.60 8.10 11.18
N THR A 165 -16.08 8.12 9.94
CA THR A 165 -15.23 9.20 9.40
C THR A 165 -15.93 9.95 8.28
N PRO A 166 -15.51 11.19 7.93
CA PRO A 166 -16.17 11.97 6.89
C PRO A 166 -16.12 11.27 5.52
N PRO A 167 -17.25 11.16 4.79
CA PRO A 167 -17.23 10.71 3.39
C PRO A 167 -16.55 11.76 2.50
N LEU A 168 -16.42 11.48 1.19
CA LEU A 168 -15.97 12.51 0.26
C LEU A 168 -16.96 13.68 0.24
N ALA A 169 -16.46 14.92 0.07
CA ALA A 169 -17.28 16.13 0.15
C ALA A 169 -18.50 16.14 -0.78
N ASN A 170 -18.40 15.50 -1.94
CA ASN A 170 -19.47 15.41 -2.95
C ASN A 170 -20.07 13.99 -3.04
N ALA A 171 -19.89 13.15 -2.03
CA ALA A 171 -20.49 11.82 -2.01
C ALA A 171 -22.02 11.92 -1.84
N PRO A 172 -22.80 11.08 -2.54
CA PRO A 172 -24.21 10.89 -2.23
C PRO A 172 -24.42 10.46 -0.78
N ASN A 173 -25.67 10.53 -0.30
CA ASN A 173 -25.99 9.97 1.00
C ASN A 173 -25.79 8.45 1.03
N LYS A 174 -25.74 7.86 2.23
CA LYS A 174 -25.42 6.44 2.42
C LYS A 174 -26.35 5.50 1.64
N SER A 175 -27.65 5.77 1.58
CA SER A 175 -28.61 4.91 0.88
C SER A 175 -28.38 4.93 -0.63
N ASP A 176 -28.16 6.11 -1.20
CA ASP A 176 -27.86 6.27 -2.63
C ASP A 176 -26.49 5.65 -2.99
N LEU A 177 -25.50 5.75 -2.09
CA LEU A 177 -24.21 5.06 -2.25
C LEU A 177 -24.41 3.55 -2.36
N ILE A 178 -25.20 2.93 -1.48
CA ILE A 178 -25.45 1.48 -1.51
C ILE A 178 -26.07 1.05 -2.84
N VAL A 179 -27.09 1.79 -3.32
CA VAL A 179 -27.75 1.51 -4.59
C VAL A 179 -26.77 1.64 -5.76
N ALA A 180 -26.02 2.74 -5.82
CA ALA A 180 -25.06 3.00 -6.89
C ALA A 180 -23.90 1.98 -6.89
N ILE A 181 -23.39 1.60 -5.72
CA ILE A 181 -22.30 0.62 -5.58
C ILE A 181 -22.79 -0.76 -6.03
N ARG A 182 -23.99 -1.20 -5.66
CA ARG A 182 -24.56 -2.47 -6.15
C ARG A 182 -24.65 -2.50 -7.67
N ALA A 183 -25.24 -1.47 -8.28
CA ALA A 183 -25.35 -1.38 -9.73
C ALA A 183 -23.98 -1.39 -10.44
N MET A 184 -23.00 -0.65 -9.91
CA MET A 184 -21.63 -0.66 -10.45
C MET A 184 -20.91 -1.99 -10.22
N ALA A 185 -21.13 -2.63 -9.07
CA ALA A 185 -20.53 -3.92 -8.75
C ALA A 185 -20.97 -5.01 -9.74
N ASP A 186 -22.26 -5.01 -10.09
CA ASP A 186 -22.84 -5.91 -11.09
C ASP A 186 -22.32 -5.58 -12.49
N GLN A 187 -22.36 -4.30 -12.89
CA GLN A 187 -21.89 -3.86 -14.21
C GLN A 187 -20.41 -4.19 -14.46
N LEU A 188 -19.55 -3.94 -13.47
CA LEU A 188 -18.12 -4.21 -13.53
C LEU A 188 -17.77 -5.67 -13.23
N ARG A 189 -18.77 -6.48 -12.84
CA ARG A 189 -18.61 -7.86 -12.37
C ARG A 189 -17.49 -7.97 -11.34
N VAL A 190 -17.49 -7.07 -10.34
CA VAL A 190 -16.34 -6.82 -9.45
C VAL A 190 -15.83 -8.11 -8.81
N ARG A 191 -16.74 -8.94 -8.27
CA ARG A 191 -16.39 -10.20 -7.62
C ARG A 191 -15.73 -11.17 -8.58
N ASP A 192 -16.33 -11.38 -9.75
CA ASP A 192 -15.79 -12.30 -10.76
C ASP A 192 -14.42 -11.82 -11.23
N THR A 193 -14.30 -10.54 -11.57
CA THR A 193 -13.06 -9.93 -12.05
C THR A 193 -11.94 -10.08 -11.02
N LEU A 194 -12.19 -9.73 -9.76
CA LEU A 194 -11.21 -9.85 -8.69
C LEU A 194 -10.84 -11.30 -8.37
N THR A 195 -11.80 -12.23 -8.46
CA THR A 195 -11.56 -13.66 -8.27
C THR A 195 -10.70 -14.25 -9.38
N VAL A 196 -10.96 -13.87 -10.64
CA VAL A 196 -10.16 -14.28 -11.80
C VAL A 196 -8.71 -13.83 -11.63
N TYR A 197 -8.47 -12.58 -11.27
CA TYR A 197 -7.11 -12.06 -11.06
C TYR A 197 -6.31 -12.88 -10.05
N ARG A 198 -6.94 -13.26 -8.93
CA ARG A 198 -6.28 -14.10 -7.93
C ARG A 198 -5.97 -15.50 -8.47
N ASN A 199 -6.93 -16.13 -9.15
CA ASN A 199 -6.80 -17.52 -9.60
C ASN A 199 -5.82 -17.69 -10.77
N THR A 200 -5.57 -16.65 -11.55
CA THR A 200 -4.59 -16.69 -12.64
C THR A 200 -3.14 -16.60 -12.15
N LEU A 201 -2.91 -16.31 -10.86
CA LEU A 201 -1.58 -16.10 -10.32
C LEU A 201 -0.94 -17.41 -9.85
N MET A 202 0.05 -17.89 -10.60
CA MET A 202 0.95 -18.93 -10.15
C MET A 202 2.02 -18.33 -9.25
N ILE A 203 2.05 -18.76 -7.99
CA ILE A 203 3.02 -18.30 -7.00
C ILE A 203 4.15 -19.32 -6.92
N THR A 204 5.37 -18.87 -7.20
CA THR A 204 6.60 -19.66 -7.01
C THR A 204 7.37 -19.12 -5.82
N GLU A 205 7.76 -20.03 -4.93
CA GLU A 205 8.27 -19.72 -3.60
C GLU A 205 9.57 -20.52 -3.33
N ASP A 206 10.70 -19.84 -3.06
CA ASP A 206 11.97 -20.46 -2.67
C ASP A 206 11.91 -21.12 -1.28
N HIS A 207 12.37 -22.36 -1.14
CA HIS A 207 12.18 -23.18 0.07
C HIS A 207 12.83 -22.69 1.40
N GLU A 208 13.62 -21.61 1.44
CA GLU A 208 14.37 -21.14 2.63
C GLU A 208 13.63 -20.09 3.51
N TYR A 209 12.36 -20.31 3.83
CA TYR A 209 11.54 -19.31 4.54
C TYR A 209 11.84 -19.09 6.03
N ARG A 210 12.35 -20.11 6.74
CA ARG A 210 12.38 -20.09 8.21
C ARG A 210 13.28 -18.99 8.81
N ARG A 211 14.15 -18.35 8.03
CA ARG A 211 15.07 -17.29 8.49
C ARG A 211 15.10 -16.07 7.58
N ALA A 212 14.14 -15.95 6.67
CA ALA A 212 14.06 -14.82 5.76
C ALA A 212 13.53 -13.58 6.47
N HIS A 213 14.10 -12.42 6.12
CA HIS A 213 13.73 -11.10 6.65
C HIS A 213 13.46 -10.09 5.53
N TYR A 214 14.07 -10.31 4.37
CA TYR A 214 13.83 -9.55 3.15
C TYR A 214 13.22 -10.47 2.10
N PHE A 215 12.27 -9.92 1.34
CA PHE A 215 11.59 -10.63 0.28
C PHE A 215 11.58 -9.75 -0.97
N LEU A 216 11.97 -10.32 -2.10
CA LEU A 216 11.86 -9.69 -3.41
C LEU A 216 10.68 -10.32 -4.13
N LEU A 217 9.65 -9.52 -4.42
CA LEU A 217 8.45 -9.95 -5.14
C LEU A 217 8.55 -9.49 -6.59
N LEU A 218 8.41 -10.43 -7.52
CA LEU A 218 8.39 -10.19 -8.95
C LEU A 218 7.02 -10.59 -9.47
N LEU A 219 6.18 -9.60 -9.76
CA LEU A 219 4.85 -9.79 -10.32
C LEU A 219 4.91 -9.55 -11.83
N GLU A 220 4.55 -10.57 -12.61
CA GLU A 220 4.37 -10.51 -14.05
C GLU A 220 2.92 -10.88 -14.37
N PRO A 221 1.99 -9.92 -14.36
CA PRO A 221 0.58 -10.25 -14.44
C PRO A 221 0.18 -10.75 -15.84
N GLU A 222 0.88 -10.38 -16.92
CA GLU A 222 0.64 -10.94 -18.26
C GLU A 222 1.02 -12.44 -18.34
N ALA A 223 2.06 -12.84 -17.61
CA ALA A 223 2.48 -14.24 -17.51
C ALA A 223 1.70 -15.00 -16.43
N GLY A 224 0.81 -14.34 -15.69
CA GLY A 224 0.11 -14.92 -14.54
C GLY A 224 1.07 -15.44 -13.47
N ARG A 225 2.20 -14.76 -13.23
CA ARG A 225 3.28 -15.27 -12.38
C ARG A 225 3.65 -14.29 -11.27
N LEU A 226 3.74 -14.80 -10.05
CA LEU A 226 4.39 -14.13 -8.92
C LEU A 226 5.55 -15.01 -8.45
N GLU A 227 6.76 -14.46 -8.51
CA GLU A 227 7.95 -15.10 -7.95
C GLU A 227 8.33 -14.40 -6.64
N VAL A 228 8.56 -15.19 -5.59
CA VAL A 228 8.94 -14.69 -4.26
C VAL A 228 10.31 -15.25 -3.88
N ARG A 229 11.32 -14.38 -3.96
CA ARG A 229 12.68 -14.69 -3.51
C ARG A 229 12.88 -14.21 -2.09
N SER A 230 13.65 -14.95 -1.29
CA SER A 230 13.81 -14.70 0.14
C SER A 230 15.28 -14.59 0.56
N TYR A 231 15.57 -13.68 1.48
CA TYR A 231 16.94 -13.38 1.93
C TYR A 231 16.99 -13.21 3.45
N ARG A 232 18.11 -13.61 4.05
CA ARG A 232 18.37 -13.44 5.49
C ARG A 232 18.67 -11.97 5.80
N SER A 233 18.56 -11.59 7.07
CA SER A 233 18.88 -10.22 7.52
C SER A 233 20.30 -9.77 7.17
N SER A 234 21.26 -10.70 7.08
CA SER A 234 22.65 -10.44 6.70
C SER A 234 22.86 -10.19 5.21
N GLU A 235 21.88 -10.51 4.37
CA GLU A 235 22.00 -10.49 2.90
C GLU A 235 21.37 -9.26 2.26
N ILE A 236 21.16 -8.17 3.02
CA ILE A 236 20.51 -6.96 2.50
C ILE A 236 21.19 -6.38 1.26
N THR A 237 22.53 -6.41 1.20
CA THR A 237 23.28 -5.90 0.04
C THR A 237 22.97 -6.71 -1.20
N ARG A 238 23.04 -8.04 -1.10
CA ARG A 238 22.70 -8.97 -2.19
C ARG A 238 21.25 -8.78 -2.65
N ALA A 239 20.31 -8.68 -1.71
CA ALA A 239 18.90 -8.46 -2.02
C ALA A 239 18.66 -7.13 -2.74
N ALA A 240 19.39 -6.08 -2.37
CA ALA A 240 19.30 -4.77 -3.01
C ALA A 240 19.92 -4.76 -4.41
N GLU A 241 21.07 -5.41 -4.61
CA GLU A 241 21.72 -5.57 -5.92
C GLU A 241 20.81 -6.33 -6.89
N GLU A 242 20.29 -7.48 -6.47
CA GLU A 242 19.39 -8.30 -7.29
C GLU A 242 18.06 -7.58 -7.59
N TYR A 243 17.52 -6.83 -6.63
CA TYR A 243 16.35 -5.97 -6.87
C TYR A 243 16.61 -4.96 -8.00
N LEU A 244 17.77 -4.31 -8.03
CA LEU A 244 18.11 -3.32 -9.06
C LEU A 244 18.26 -3.97 -10.44
N GLU A 245 18.86 -5.15 -10.51
CA GLU A 245 18.98 -5.94 -11.74
C GLU A 245 17.59 -6.32 -12.28
N VAL A 246 16.77 -6.95 -11.45
CA VAL A 246 15.42 -7.37 -11.82
C VAL A 246 14.54 -6.19 -12.20
N GLU A 247 14.58 -5.09 -11.46
CA GLU A 247 13.79 -3.91 -11.78
C GLU A 247 14.18 -3.35 -13.16
N SER A 248 15.47 -3.34 -13.50
CA SER A 248 15.95 -2.98 -14.83
C SER A 248 15.39 -3.89 -15.92
N GLU A 249 15.37 -5.21 -15.70
CA GLU A 249 14.80 -6.16 -16.65
C GLU A 249 13.30 -5.98 -16.85
N LEU A 250 12.55 -5.77 -15.76
CA LEU A 250 11.09 -5.63 -15.81
C LEU A 250 10.63 -4.31 -16.43
N THR A 251 11.47 -3.28 -16.53
CA THR A 251 11.10 -2.05 -17.28
C THR A 251 10.70 -2.31 -18.74
N LYS A 252 11.13 -3.45 -19.31
CA LYS A 252 10.81 -3.87 -20.68
C LYS A 252 9.48 -4.62 -20.79
N LYS A 253 8.84 -4.97 -19.67
CA LYS A 253 7.61 -5.77 -19.60
C LYS A 253 6.45 -4.93 -19.07
N PRO A 254 5.44 -4.60 -19.90
CA PRO A 254 4.29 -3.80 -19.47
C PRO A 254 3.59 -4.41 -18.25
N GLY A 255 3.28 -3.57 -17.25
CA GLY A 255 2.58 -3.99 -16.03
C GLY A 255 3.37 -4.88 -15.05
N ALA A 256 4.60 -5.31 -15.40
CA ALA A 256 5.44 -6.09 -14.51
C ALA A 256 6.02 -5.21 -13.39
N GLN A 257 6.18 -5.79 -12.21
CA GLN A 257 6.53 -5.05 -10.99
C GLN A 257 7.53 -5.83 -10.14
N ALA A 258 8.62 -5.18 -9.76
CA ALA A 258 9.51 -5.65 -8.70
C ALA A 258 9.29 -4.84 -7.42
N VAL A 259 9.42 -5.49 -6.27
CA VAL A 259 9.52 -4.79 -4.98
C VAL A 259 10.40 -5.56 -4.01
N LEU A 260 11.30 -4.83 -3.33
CA LEU A 260 11.99 -5.32 -2.16
C LEU A 260 11.28 -4.85 -0.89
N VAL A 261 10.86 -5.81 -0.07
CA VAL A 261 10.14 -5.57 1.18
C VAL A 261 10.81 -6.24 2.36
N SER A 262 10.53 -5.73 3.55
CA SER A 262 10.94 -6.34 4.81
C SER A 262 9.75 -6.51 5.74
N VAL A 263 9.59 -7.74 6.21
CA VAL A 263 8.56 -8.18 7.17
C VAL A 263 9.16 -9.25 8.07
N GLU A 264 8.52 -9.50 9.22
CA GLU A 264 9.08 -10.38 10.25
C GLU A 264 8.91 -11.87 9.95
N HIS A 265 7.79 -12.22 9.32
CA HIS A 265 7.40 -13.58 8.99
C HIS A 265 6.74 -13.63 7.60
N LEU A 266 6.79 -14.78 6.95
CA LEU A 266 6.18 -14.99 5.63
C LEU A 266 4.67 -14.72 5.64
N ASP A 267 3.96 -15.14 6.69
CA ASP A 267 2.51 -14.86 6.80
C ASP A 267 2.21 -13.35 6.85
N SER A 268 3.12 -12.56 7.43
CA SER A 268 3.04 -11.11 7.44
C SER A 268 3.26 -10.50 6.05
N LEU A 269 4.02 -11.16 5.17
CA LEU A 269 4.27 -10.71 3.79
C LEU A 269 2.96 -10.61 3.01
N ARG A 270 2.20 -11.71 2.98
CA ARG A 270 0.91 -11.79 2.27
C ARG A 270 -0.09 -10.79 2.83
N ARG A 271 -0.16 -10.65 4.15
CA ARG A 271 -1.05 -9.67 4.81
C ARG A 271 -0.65 -8.21 4.56
N ALA A 272 0.65 -7.91 4.42
CA ALA A 272 1.16 -6.53 4.33
C ALA A 272 1.15 -6.02 2.89
N PHE A 273 1.34 -6.94 1.95
CA PHE A 273 1.41 -6.69 0.51
C PHE A 273 0.45 -7.57 -0.29
N PRO A 274 -0.84 -7.69 0.13
CA PRO A 274 -1.81 -8.57 -0.51
C PRO A 274 -2.06 -8.21 -1.98
N ASN A 275 -1.82 -6.94 -2.33
CA ASN A 275 -1.94 -6.44 -3.70
C ASN A 275 -0.99 -7.16 -4.68
N TYR A 276 0.14 -7.71 -4.23
CA TYR A 276 1.05 -8.49 -5.11
C TYR A 276 0.60 -9.93 -5.27
N PHE A 277 -0.11 -10.46 -4.28
CA PHE A 277 -0.78 -11.75 -4.31
C PHE A 277 -2.16 -11.66 -4.96
N LEU A 278 -2.55 -10.46 -5.39
CA LEU A 278 -3.87 -10.13 -5.95
C LEU A 278 -5.02 -10.54 -5.03
N ASP A 279 -4.74 -10.55 -3.73
CA ASP A 279 -5.69 -10.95 -2.70
C ASP A 279 -6.57 -9.77 -2.31
N THR A 280 -7.84 -9.87 -2.65
CA THR A 280 -8.86 -8.86 -2.39
C THR A 280 -10.04 -9.42 -1.60
N GLU A 281 -9.90 -10.61 -1.00
CA GLU A 281 -10.99 -11.25 -0.25
C GLU A 281 -11.47 -10.40 0.92
N SER A 282 -10.54 -9.77 1.66
CA SER A 282 -10.90 -8.88 2.76
C SER A 282 -11.67 -7.64 2.28
N PHE A 283 -11.34 -7.11 1.09
CA PHE A 283 -12.10 -6.02 0.50
C PHE A 283 -13.52 -6.47 0.12
N LEU A 284 -13.66 -7.63 -0.52
CA LEU A 284 -14.96 -8.18 -0.90
C LEU A 284 -15.83 -8.48 0.33
N GLY A 285 -15.24 -9.02 1.40
CA GLY A 285 -15.95 -9.27 2.65
C GLY A 285 -16.45 -7.98 3.32
N GLU A 286 -15.62 -6.95 3.38
CA GLU A 286 -16.05 -5.64 3.88
C GLU A 286 -17.12 -4.99 2.98
N LEU A 287 -17.02 -5.18 1.65
CA LEU A 287 -17.99 -4.68 0.70
C LEU A 287 -19.36 -5.35 0.91
N ASP A 288 -19.40 -6.67 1.08
CA ASP A 288 -20.64 -7.39 1.34
C ASP A 288 -21.29 -6.93 2.65
N ASP A 289 -20.50 -6.79 3.71
CA ASP A 289 -21.00 -6.37 5.01
C ASP A 289 -21.66 -4.98 4.98
N VAL A 290 -21.08 -4.02 4.24
CA VAL A 290 -21.67 -2.66 4.15
C VAL A 290 -22.85 -2.55 3.20
N LEU A 291 -22.98 -3.48 2.25
CA LEU A 291 -24.10 -3.50 1.33
C LEU A 291 -25.31 -4.23 1.93
N GLY A 292 -25.08 -5.25 2.78
CA GLY A 292 -26.13 -6.16 3.27
C GLY A 292 -26.81 -6.89 2.12
#